data_AF-A0AAV8UJ75-F1
#
_entry.id   AF-A0AAV8UJ75-F1
#
_cell.length_a   1.000
_cell.length_b   1.000
_cell.length_c   1.000
_cell.angle_alpha   90.00
_cell.angle_beta   90.00
_cell.angle_gamma   90.00
#
_symmetry.space_group_name_H-M   'P 1'
#
loop_
_entity.id
_entity.type
_entity.pdbx_description
1 polymer ?
#
loop_
_entity_poly.entity_id
_entity_poly.type
_entity_poly.pdbx_seq_one_letter_code
_entity_poly.pdbx_strand_id
1 'polypeptide(L)'
;MLSRGELAALSKNELVERAIELQTQLAEVQRSVPAPNSREEKERHSERKRKGRSIAFEAKRLIALKVAYIGWMFHGFQIQKSKEDTVEGRLFEALKRTQLIEESASMSDVDWSRGGRTDVGVSAIGNVVGVRVRCKQNVEMDYAKILNGVLPDGLRVLSWGPAVEAGVMVAGRRRMRENQCFDARNDALSRTYKYLFFKKNLDIGLMREGAKAFIGQHDYRNYCKIDVNDTKASYVRVILDVQINPVKSSRLCLDQNLFEIVVKGYAFLWHQIRCMAAVLFRVGSRLEPPSIVERLLRVGDGAEFSGGKPTYRLASEIPLILYDCEYPPGIAPFCDYQAPGGMVSKRMDDPFMDTWLRYAMRAAVTSSFIREVDAIPIEGGALWADERNSSEPLILDKDPEKLALPKRRREGTIDKKQELHRRKLDRKNKAKSASM
;
A
#
# COMPACT_ATOMS: atom_id res chain seq x y z
N MET A 1 -39.64 -13.70 -28.92
CA MET A 1 -38.28 -13.40 -29.42
C MET A 1 -37.61 -14.72 -29.72
N LEU A 2 -36.89 -14.82 -30.85
CA LEU A 2 -36.08 -15.99 -31.17
C LEU A 2 -34.99 -16.18 -30.11
N SER A 3 -34.77 -17.42 -29.71
CA SER A 3 -33.72 -17.83 -28.81
C SER A 3 -32.34 -17.67 -29.47
N ARG A 4 -31.29 -17.65 -28.65
CA ARG A 4 -29.91 -17.54 -29.11
C ARG A 4 -29.49 -18.68 -30.04
N GLY A 5 -30.12 -19.86 -29.90
CA GLY A 5 -29.89 -21.02 -30.78
C GLY A 5 -30.52 -20.84 -32.15
N GLU A 6 -31.73 -20.29 -32.22
CA GLU A 6 -32.43 -20.02 -33.49
C GLU A 6 -31.76 -18.91 -34.29
N LEU A 7 -31.19 -17.89 -33.62
CA LEU A 7 -30.40 -16.84 -34.28
C LEU A 7 -29.09 -17.34 -34.87
N ALA A 8 -28.50 -18.39 -34.31
CA ALA A 8 -27.25 -18.97 -34.80
C ALA A 8 -27.45 -19.86 -36.05
N ALA A 9 -28.69 -20.27 -36.33
CA ALA A 9 -29.04 -21.10 -37.48
C ALA A 9 -29.43 -20.30 -38.73
N LEU A 10 -29.61 -18.98 -38.62
CA LEU A 10 -29.95 -18.11 -39.73
C LEU A 10 -28.73 -17.80 -40.60
N SER A 11 -28.97 -17.71 -41.90
CA SER A 11 -27.98 -17.24 -42.87
C SER A 11 -27.67 -15.75 -42.66
N LYS A 12 -26.52 -15.31 -43.15
CA LYS A 12 -26.07 -13.91 -43.04
C LYS A 12 -27.09 -12.92 -43.63
N ASN A 13 -27.79 -13.29 -44.69
CA ASN A 13 -28.78 -12.42 -45.34
C ASN A 13 -30.07 -12.31 -44.49
N GLU A 14 -30.53 -13.42 -43.92
CA GLU A 14 -31.69 -13.43 -43.02
C GLU A 14 -31.42 -12.62 -41.73
N LEU A 15 -30.19 -12.66 -41.21
CA LEU A 15 -29.77 -11.84 -40.09
C LEU A 15 -29.76 -10.33 -40.42
N VAL A 16 -29.38 -9.96 -41.64
CA VAL A 16 -29.38 -8.56 -42.10
C VAL A 16 -30.81 -8.05 -42.27
N GLU A 17 -31.69 -8.82 -42.91
CA GLU A 17 -33.11 -8.45 -43.04
C GLU A 17 -33.77 -8.31 -41.67
N ARG A 18 -33.47 -9.22 -40.73
CA ARG A 18 -34.01 -9.14 -39.38
C ARG A 18 -33.48 -7.94 -38.61
N ALA A 19 -32.23 -7.55 -38.82
CA ALA A 19 -31.67 -6.35 -38.21
C ALA A 19 -32.36 -5.08 -38.72
N ILE A 20 -32.66 -5.01 -40.03
CA ILE A 20 -33.39 -3.90 -40.64
C ILE A 20 -34.83 -3.84 -40.09
N GLU A 21 -35.51 -4.99 -40.02
CA GLU A 21 -36.88 -5.08 -39.51
C GLU A 21 -36.98 -4.63 -38.04
N LEU A 22 -36.04 -5.08 -37.19
CA LEU A 22 -35.95 -4.67 -35.80
C LEU A 22 -35.63 -3.17 -35.66
N GLN A 23 -34.79 -2.60 -36.53
CA GLN A 23 -34.53 -1.16 -36.54
C GLN A 23 -35.79 -0.36 -36.89
N THR A 24 -36.58 -0.81 -37.86
CA THR A 24 -37.85 -0.17 -38.24
C THR A 24 -38.87 -0.24 -37.10
N GLN A 25 -39.02 -1.40 -36.46
CA GLN A 25 -39.89 -1.57 -35.29
C GLN A 25 -39.46 -0.67 -34.12
N LEU A 26 -38.15 -0.55 -33.87
CA LEU A 26 -37.63 0.28 -32.80
C LEU A 26 -37.84 1.78 -33.09
N ALA A 27 -37.74 2.19 -34.36
CA ALA A 27 -38.05 3.55 -34.79
C ALA A 27 -39.55 3.89 -34.66
N GLU A 28 -40.46 2.96 -34.94
CA GLU A 28 -41.90 3.15 -34.72
C GLU A 28 -42.24 3.25 -33.24
N VAL A 29 -41.66 2.38 -32.41
CA VAL A 29 -41.83 2.45 -30.95
C VAL A 29 -41.35 3.79 -30.42
N GLN A 30 -40.18 4.27 -30.86
CA GLN A 30 -39.65 5.59 -30.47
C GLN A 30 -40.55 6.76 -30.90
N ARG A 31 -41.26 6.65 -32.03
CA ARG A 31 -42.24 7.66 -32.46
C ARG A 31 -43.55 7.58 -31.67
N SER A 32 -43.91 6.40 -31.15
CA SER A 32 -45.11 6.20 -30.31
C SER A 32 -44.91 6.57 -28.83
N VAL A 33 -43.66 6.74 -28.37
CA VAL A 33 -43.42 7.28 -27.02
C VAL A 33 -43.70 8.78 -27.05
N PRO A 34 -44.70 9.27 -26.30
CA PRO A 34 -44.95 10.70 -26.23
C PRO A 34 -43.70 11.40 -25.68
N ALA A 35 -43.24 12.45 -26.36
CA ALA A 35 -42.24 13.35 -25.80
C ALA A 35 -42.76 13.87 -24.44
N PRO A 36 -41.93 13.94 -23.38
CA PRO A 36 -42.38 14.36 -22.06
C PRO A 36 -42.91 15.79 -22.14
N ASN A 37 -44.23 15.90 -22.19
CA ASN A 37 -44.99 17.12 -22.44
C ASN A 37 -45.59 17.61 -21.12
N SER A 38 -44.72 17.90 -20.17
CA SER A 38 -44.99 18.90 -19.15
C SER A 38 -43.66 19.40 -18.60
N ARG A 39 -43.57 20.71 -18.40
CA ARG A 39 -42.43 21.36 -17.70
C ARG A 39 -42.25 20.73 -16.31
N GLU A 40 -43.34 20.28 -15.70
CA GLU A 40 -43.37 19.56 -14.43
C GLU A 40 -42.75 18.16 -14.47
N GLU A 41 -42.95 17.35 -15.51
CA GLU A 41 -42.31 16.02 -15.58
C GLU A 41 -40.81 16.13 -15.84
N LYS A 42 -40.39 17.12 -16.64
CA LYS A 42 -38.96 17.44 -16.81
C LYS A 42 -38.36 17.94 -15.50
N GLU A 43 -39.09 18.76 -14.74
CA GLU A 43 -38.67 19.19 -13.40
C GLU A 43 -38.61 18.02 -12.41
N ARG A 44 -39.62 17.16 -12.35
CA ARG A 44 -39.64 15.94 -11.50
C ARG A 44 -38.56 14.93 -11.91
N HIS A 45 -38.24 14.80 -13.19
CA HIS A 45 -37.16 13.94 -13.65
C HIS A 45 -35.78 14.57 -13.42
N SER A 46 -35.66 15.90 -13.53
CA SER A 46 -34.48 16.65 -13.11
C SER A 46 -34.29 16.65 -11.59
N GLU A 47 -35.38 16.65 -10.82
CA GLU A 47 -35.40 16.54 -9.35
C GLU A 47 -35.09 15.11 -8.92
N ARG A 48 -35.59 14.08 -9.61
CA ARG A 48 -35.19 12.68 -9.38
C ARG A 48 -33.74 12.40 -9.80
N LYS A 49 -33.19 13.17 -10.75
CA LYS A 49 -31.75 13.14 -11.07
C LYS A 49 -30.90 13.98 -10.11
N ARG A 50 -31.43 15.09 -9.57
CA ARG A 50 -30.78 15.97 -8.58
C ARG A 50 -30.82 15.40 -7.16
N LYS A 51 -31.92 14.77 -6.78
CA LYS A 51 -32.02 13.89 -5.61
C LYS A 51 -31.53 12.52 -6.05
N GLY A 52 -30.21 12.36 -6.10
CA GLY A 52 -29.62 11.02 -6.18
C GLY A 52 -30.31 10.11 -5.15
N ARG A 53 -30.62 8.86 -5.53
CA ARG A 53 -31.14 7.87 -4.57
C ARG A 53 -30.29 7.96 -3.31
N SER A 54 -30.89 8.40 -2.20
CA SER A 54 -30.20 8.44 -0.91
C SER A 54 -29.74 7.02 -0.63
N ILE A 55 -28.43 6.80 -0.65
CA ILE A 55 -27.88 5.50 -0.26
C ILE A 55 -28.19 5.37 1.22
N ALA A 56 -29.10 4.45 1.55
CA ALA A 56 -29.40 4.14 2.94
C ALA A 56 -28.17 3.49 3.58
N PHE A 57 -27.67 4.11 4.66
CA PHE A 57 -26.61 3.57 5.51
C PHE A 57 -27.17 2.75 6.68
N GLU A 58 -28.41 2.26 6.56
CA GLU A 58 -29.17 1.58 7.62
C GLU A 58 -28.51 0.28 8.07
N ALA A 59 -27.91 -0.48 7.14
CA ALA A 59 -27.17 -1.70 7.44
C ALA A 59 -25.66 -1.43 7.33
N LYS A 60 -24.94 -1.59 8.44
CA LYS A 60 -23.48 -1.47 8.53
C LYS A 60 -22.88 -2.75 9.11
N ARG A 61 -21.66 -3.09 8.70
CA ARG A 61 -20.89 -4.22 9.24
C ARG A 61 -19.43 -3.86 9.41
N LEU A 62 -18.78 -4.46 10.39
CA LEU A 62 -17.34 -4.36 10.58
C LEU A 62 -16.62 -5.33 9.63
N ILE A 63 -15.64 -4.83 8.88
CA ILE A 63 -14.79 -5.63 8.00
C ILE A 63 -13.32 -5.35 8.29
N ALA A 64 -12.48 -6.31 7.91
CA ALA A 64 -11.04 -6.11 7.81
C ALA A 64 -10.63 -6.10 6.34
N LEU A 65 -9.78 -5.15 5.96
CA LEU A 65 -9.19 -5.02 4.63
C LEU A 65 -7.70 -5.34 4.71
N LYS A 66 -7.22 -6.32 3.93
CA LYS A 66 -5.79 -6.54 3.71
C LYS A 66 -5.33 -5.66 2.57
N VAL A 67 -4.35 -4.79 2.81
CA VAL A 67 -3.90 -3.76 1.87
C VAL A 67 -2.41 -3.90 1.57
N ALA A 68 -2.06 -3.63 0.31
CA ALA A 68 -0.70 -3.54 -0.17
C ALA A 68 -0.43 -2.16 -0.75
N TYR A 69 0.78 -1.65 -0.53
CA TYR A 69 1.20 -0.38 -1.08
C TYR A 69 2.71 -0.26 -1.23
N ILE A 70 3.10 0.53 -2.22
CA ILE A 70 4.49 0.92 -2.50
C ILE A 70 4.80 2.18 -1.69
N GLY A 71 5.61 2.03 -0.64
CA GLY A 71 5.77 3.04 0.41
C GLY A 71 6.32 4.38 -0.04
N TRP A 72 7.23 4.39 -1.02
CA TRP A 72 7.84 5.62 -1.54
C TRP A 72 6.89 6.47 -2.38
N MET A 73 5.68 5.99 -2.70
CA MET A 73 4.64 6.78 -3.36
C MET A 73 3.78 7.57 -2.37
N PHE A 74 3.96 7.37 -1.06
CA PHE A 74 3.14 7.96 0.00
C PHE A 74 3.99 8.52 1.14
N HIS A 75 3.42 9.44 1.91
CA HIS A 75 4.06 10.05 3.07
C HIS A 75 3.87 9.22 4.35
N GLY A 76 4.08 7.91 4.24
CA GLY A 76 3.85 6.95 5.31
C GLY A 76 2.39 6.53 5.41
N PHE A 77 2.10 5.70 6.42
CA PHE A 77 0.77 5.12 6.56
C PHE A 77 -0.25 6.10 7.13
N GLN A 78 0.02 6.63 8.33
CA GLN A 78 -0.95 7.38 9.13
C GLN A 78 -1.12 8.82 8.61
N ILE A 79 -2.35 9.35 8.66
CA ILE A 79 -2.63 10.75 8.35
C ILE A 79 -1.85 11.67 9.30
N GLN A 80 -1.20 12.68 8.76
CA GLN A 80 -0.50 13.73 9.49
C GLN A 80 -1.05 15.10 9.09
N LYS A 81 -1.15 16.04 10.04
CA LYS A 81 -1.79 17.36 9.83
C LYS A 81 -1.22 18.16 8.64
N SER A 82 0.02 17.91 8.24
CA SER A 82 0.75 18.63 7.19
C SER A 82 0.90 17.87 5.87
N LYS A 83 0.45 16.61 5.78
CA LYS A 83 0.72 15.75 4.62
C LYS A 83 -0.58 15.15 4.07
N GLU A 84 -0.94 15.57 2.87
CA GLU A 84 -2.20 15.18 2.22
C GLU A 84 -2.14 13.77 1.61
N ASP A 85 -0.94 13.25 1.31
CA ASP A 85 -0.80 12.01 0.52
C ASP A 85 -0.26 10.84 1.35
N THR A 86 -1.08 10.34 2.27
CA THR A 86 -0.79 9.17 3.12
C THR A 86 -1.64 7.98 2.71
N VAL A 87 -1.18 6.75 2.98
CA VAL A 87 -1.95 5.54 2.64
C VAL A 87 -3.33 5.56 3.28
N GLU A 88 -3.39 5.90 4.56
CA GLU A 88 -4.62 6.00 5.33
C GLU A 88 -5.55 7.08 4.78
N GLY A 89 -5.02 8.26 4.44
CA GLY A 89 -5.81 9.34 3.84
C GLY A 89 -6.45 8.92 2.53
N ARG A 90 -5.69 8.29 1.64
CA ARG A 90 -6.19 7.80 0.34
C ARG A 90 -7.21 6.67 0.48
N LEU A 91 -7.02 5.79 1.46
CA LEU A 91 -7.98 4.71 1.72
C LEU A 91 -9.29 5.26 2.29
N PHE A 92 -9.21 6.23 3.20
CA PHE A 92 -10.38 6.89 3.77
C PHE A 92 -11.14 7.72 2.73
N GLU A 93 -10.43 8.45 1.86
CA GLU A 93 -11.01 9.16 0.71
C GLU A 93 -11.72 8.18 -0.25
N ALA A 94 -11.11 7.03 -0.55
CA ALA A 94 -11.71 6.00 -1.39
C ALA A 94 -13.01 5.44 -0.79
N LEU A 95 -13.07 5.22 0.53
CA LEU A 95 -14.27 4.76 1.23
C LEU A 95 -15.41 5.77 1.12
N LYS A 96 -15.12 7.07 1.24
CA LYS A 96 -16.12 8.15 1.06
C LYS A 96 -16.59 8.24 -0.39
N ARG A 97 -15.64 8.29 -1.33
CA ARG A 97 -15.92 8.42 -2.78
C ARG A 97 -16.75 7.25 -3.33
N THR A 98 -16.56 6.05 -2.80
CA THR A 98 -17.34 4.85 -3.16
C THR A 98 -18.63 4.71 -2.35
N GLN A 99 -18.91 5.68 -1.48
CA GLN A 99 -20.06 5.74 -0.60
C GLN A 99 -20.17 4.50 0.29
N LEU A 100 -19.04 3.87 0.64
CA LEU A 100 -18.99 2.77 1.61
C LEU A 100 -19.13 3.28 3.05
N ILE A 101 -18.73 4.53 3.27
CA ILE A 101 -18.97 5.31 4.48
C ILE A 101 -19.60 6.66 4.10
N GLU A 102 -20.19 7.35 5.07
CA GLU A 102 -20.78 8.67 4.86
C GLU A 102 -19.70 9.73 4.59
N GLU A 103 -20.01 10.74 3.79
CA GLU A 103 -19.06 11.81 3.44
C GLU A 103 -18.60 12.58 4.68
N SER A 104 -19.50 12.80 5.63
CA SER A 104 -19.23 13.46 6.92
C SER A 104 -18.58 12.53 7.96
N ALA A 105 -18.45 11.22 7.69
CA ALA A 105 -17.92 10.28 8.66
C ALA A 105 -16.48 10.62 9.03
N SER A 106 -16.23 10.61 10.34
CA SER A 106 -14.90 10.61 10.94
C SER A 106 -14.39 9.18 11.14
N MET A 107 -13.12 9.03 11.51
CA MET A 107 -12.52 7.72 11.78
C MET A 107 -13.17 7.00 12.97
N SER A 108 -13.64 7.74 13.98
CA SER A 108 -14.34 7.16 15.12
C SER A 108 -15.72 6.63 14.76
N ASP A 109 -16.43 7.28 13.83
CA ASP A 109 -17.79 6.88 13.42
C ASP A 109 -17.84 5.54 12.68
N VAL A 110 -16.68 5.05 12.25
CA VAL A 110 -16.52 3.85 11.43
C VAL A 110 -15.57 2.82 12.05
N ASP A 111 -15.33 2.90 13.37
CA ASP A 111 -14.46 1.96 14.09
C ASP A 111 -13.09 1.74 13.43
N TRP A 112 -12.49 2.82 12.94
CA TRP A 112 -11.23 2.74 12.18
C TRP A 112 -10.08 2.21 13.05
N SER A 113 -9.52 1.05 12.68
CA SER A 113 -8.37 0.46 13.35
C SER A 113 -7.22 0.15 12.38
N ARG A 114 -5.98 0.23 12.87
CA ARG A 114 -4.75 0.18 12.04
C ARG A 114 -3.87 -0.98 12.48
N GLY A 115 -3.55 -1.91 11.58
CA GLY A 115 -2.67 -3.04 11.87
C GLY A 115 -1.22 -2.63 12.14
N GLY A 116 -0.57 -2.04 11.14
CA GLY A 116 0.79 -1.53 11.20
C GLY A 116 0.88 -0.06 10.79
N ARG A 117 1.63 0.74 11.56
CA ARG A 117 2.04 2.09 11.13
C ARG A 117 3.40 1.93 10.44
N THR A 118 3.46 2.26 9.15
CA THR A 118 4.73 2.27 8.41
C THR A 118 5.20 3.71 8.21
N ASP A 119 6.52 3.92 8.35
CA ASP A 119 7.16 5.21 8.08
C ASP A 119 7.08 5.57 6.58
N VAL A 120 7.41 6.82 6.25
CA VAL A 120 7.59 7.26 4.86
C VAL A 120 8.55 6.32 4.15
N GLY A 121 8.24 5.92 2.90
CA GLY A 121 9.08 5.05 2.09
C GLY A 121 8.96 3.55 2.37
N VAL A 122 8.45 3.15 3.54
CA VAL A 122 8.27 1.74 3.90
C VAL A 122 7.03 1.16 3.21
N SER A 123 7.22 0.05 2.50
CA SER A 123 6.15 -0.63 1.76
C SER A 123 5.40 -1.64 2.63
N ALA A 124 4.24 -2.09 2.17
CA ALA A 124 3.54 -3.22 2.80
C ALA A 124 2.83 -4.08 1.75
N ILE A 125 2.69 -5.37 2.03
CA ILE A 125 1.86 -6.28 1.24
C ILE A 125 0.79 -6.96 2.09
N GLY A 126 0.96 -7.00 3.42
CA GLY A 126 0.00 -7.63 4.33
C GLY A 126 -0.46 -6.73 5.46
N ASN A 127 -0.47 -5.40 5.27
CA ASN A 127 -1.03 -4.52 6.30
C ASN A 127 -2.56 -4.68 6.34
N VAL A 128 -3.16 -4.46 7.50
CA VAL A 128 -4.60 -4.67 7.70
C VAL A 128 -5.22 -3.43 8.34
N VAL A 129 -6.43 -3.07 7.91
CA VAL A 129 -7.26 -2.06 8.57
C VAL A 129 -8.62 -2.64 8.91
N GLY A 130 -9.18 -2.24 10.06
CA GLY A 130 -10.57 -2.49 10.39
C GLY A 130 -11.42 -1.25 10.10
N VAL A 131 -12.60 -1.45 9.53
CA VAL A 131 -13.54 -0.36 9.24
C VAL A 131 -14.98 -0.88 9.18
N ARG A 132 -15.91 -0.10 9.75
CA ARG A 132 -17.35 -0.32 9.65
C ARG A 132 -17.88 0.36 8.39
N VAL A 133 -18.44 -0.44 7.49
CA VAL A 133 -18.92 0.01 6.18
C VAL A 133 -20.36 -0.38 5.98
N ARG A 134 -21.07 0.30 5.05
CA ARG A 134 -22.39 -0.15 4.64
C ARG A 134 -22.35 -1.54 4.03
N CYS A 135 -23.42 -2.29 4.22
CA CYS A 135 -23.65 -3.57 3.59
C CYS A 135 -25.07 -3.64 3.01
N LYS A 136 -25.33 -4.68 2.21
CA LYS A 136 -26.67 -5.03 1.78
C LYS A 136 -27.03 -6.36 2.43
N GLN A 137 -28.21 -6.46 3.04
CA GLN A 137 -28.63 -7.65 3.80
C GLN A 137 -28.61 -8.94 2.96
N ASN A 138 -28.81 -8.86 1.64
CA ASN A 138 -28.99 -10.03 0.76
C ASN A 138 -27.96 -10.17 -0.37
N VAL A 139 -26.97 -9.27 -0.49
CA VAL A 139 -25.96 -9.33 -1.56
C VAL A 139 -24.61 -8.91 -1.00
N GLU A 140 -23.64 -9.82 -1.02
CA GLU A 140 -22.29 -9.53 -0.58
C GLU A 140 -21.62 -8.52 -1.51
N MET A 141 -20.96 -7.53 -0.91
CA MET A 141 -20.29 -6.47 -1.67
C MET A 141 -18.83 -6.85 -1.91
N ASP A 142 -18.37 -6.74 -3.16
CA ASP A 142 -16.95 -6.90 -3.48
C ASP A 142 -16.20 -5.60 -3.12
N TYR A 143 -15.94 -5.42 -1.81
CA TYR A 143 -15.29 -4.22 -1.28
C TYR A 143 -13.91 -3.97 -1.92
N ALA A 144 -13.17 -5.04 -2.21
CA ALA A 144 -11.88 -4.95 -2.88
C ALA A 144 -12.02 -4.36 -4.28
N LYS A 145 -12.94 -4.87 -5.11
CA LYS A 145 -13.20 -4.32 -6.45
C LYS A 145 -13.68 -2.87 -6.40
N ILE A 146 -14.59 -2.55 -5.49
CA ILE A 146 -15.15 -1.20 -5.34
C ILE A 146 -14.04 -0.20 -5.02
N LEU A 147 -13.20 -0.50 -4.02
CA LEU A 147 -12.12 0.37 -3.59
C LEU A 147 -11.01 0.46 -4.64
N ASN A 148 -10.57 -0.67 -5.21
CA ASN A 148 -9.53 -0.69 -6.22
C ASN A 148 -9.91 0.07 -7.52
N GLY A 149 -11.20 0.32 -7.77
CA GLY A 149 -11.65 1.14 -8.88
C GLY A 149 -11.37 2.64 -8.72
N VAL A 150 -11.08 3.12 -7.51
CA VAL A 150 -10.79 4.55 -7.24
C VAL A 150 -9.45 4.80 -6.56
N LEU A 151 -8.78 3.75 -6.08
CA LEU A 151 -7.49 3.85 -5.40
C LEU A 151 -6.34 4.19 -6.38
N PRO A 152 -5.34 4.98 -5.94
CA PRO A 152 -4.17 5.31 -6.77
C PRO A 152 -3.30 4.08 -7.04
N ASP A 153 -2.56 4.06 -8.16
CA ASP A 153 -1.78 2.91 -8.65
C ASP A 153 -0.87 2.21 -7.61
N GLY A 154 -0.36 2.98 -6.64
CA GLY A 154 0.53 2.48 -5.60
C GLY A 154 -0.15 1.82 -4.39
N LEU A 155 -1.50 1.75 -4.32
CA LEU A 155 -2.25 1.23 -3.17
C LEU A 155 -3.39 0.33 -3.62
N ARG A 156 -3.44 -0.91 -3.14
CA ARG A 156 -4.47 -1.89 -3.49
C ARG A 156 -5.03 -2.61 -2.26
N VAL A 157 -6.31 -2.90 -2.27
CA VAL A 157 -6.96 -3.86 -1.38
C VAL A 157 -6.78 -5.25 -1.98
N LEU A 158 -6.07 -6.12 -1.27
CA LEU A 158 -5.78 -7.48 -1.72
C LEU A 158 -6.95 -8.42 -1.47
N SER A 159 -7.53 -8.32 -0.29
CA SER A 159 -8.65 -9.12 0.15
C SER A 159 -9.36 -8.41 1.29
N TRP A 160 -10.54 -8.91 1.63
CA TRP A 160 -11.30 -8.43 2.76
C TRP A 160 -12.01 -9.61 3.42
N GLY A 161 -12.39 -9.45 4.68
CA GLY A 161 -13.19 -10.44 5.38
C GLY A 161 -14.09 -9.81 6.46
N PRO A 162 -15.14 -10.52 6.90
CA PRO A 162 -15.87 -10.13 8.10
C PRO A 162 -14.92 -10.01 9.29
N ALA A 163 -15.03 -8.91 10.01
CA ALA A 163 -14.42 -8.77 11.32
C ALA A 163 -15.52 -9.09 12.34
N VAL A 164 -15.61 -10.36 12.73
CA VAL A 164 -16.73 -10.91 13.52
C VAL A 164 -16.82 -10.20 14.87
N GLU A 165 -18.01 -9.72 15.24
CA GLU A 165 -18.32 -9.19 16.58
C GLU A 165 -18.80 -10.33 17.50
N ALA A 166 -18.25 -10.36 18.72
CA ALA A 166 -18.61 -11.14 19.91
C ALA A 166 -18.46 -12.69 19.90
N GLY A 167 -17.68 -13.21 20.87
CA GLY A 167 -17.80 -14.60 21.38
C GLY A 167 -16.80 -15.65 20.89
N VAL A 168 -15.89 -15.34 19.95
CA VAL A 168 -14.93 -16.34 19.45
C VAL A 168 -13.78 -16.57 20.44
N MET A 169 -13.61 -17.82 20.87
CA MET A 169 -12.48 -18.27 21.68
C MET A 169 -11.19 -18.25 20.86
N VAL A 170 -10.28 -17.33 21.20
CA VAL A 170 -8.95 -17.24 20.58
C VAL A 170 -7.92 -17.89 21.52
N ALA A 171 -7.33 -19.01 21.09
CA ALA A 171 -6.12 -19.60 21.66
C ALA A 171 -6.09 -19.73 23.20
N GLY A 172 -7.15 -20.27 23.81
CA GLY A 172 -7.22 -20.53 25.26
C GLY A 172 -7.25 -19.28 26.15
N ARG A 173 -7.19 -18.07 25.58
CA ARG A 173 -7.39 -16.81 26.31
C ARG A 173 -8.84 -16.38 26.13
N ARG A 174 -9.66 -16.63 27.16
CA ARG A 174 -11.02 -16.10 27.27
C ARG A 174 -10.94 -14.58 27.15
N ARG A 175 -11.40 -14.00 26.04
CA ARG A 175 -11.57 -12.54 25.96
C ARG A 175 -12.78 -12.20 26.83
N MET A 176 -12.51 -11.88 28.09
CA MET A 176 -13.43 -11.34 29.09
C MET A 176 -13.88 -9.91 28.74
N ARG A 177 -14.34 -9.66 27.51
CA ARG A 177 -14.92 -8.35 27.16
C ARG A 177 -16.06 -8.55 26.18
N GLU A 178 -17.28 -8.59 26.70
CA GLU A 178 -18.53 -8.80 25.96
C GLU A 178 -18.84 -7.72 24.91
N ASN A 179 -18.09 -6.61 24.86
CA ASN A 179 -18.42 -5.43 24.04
C ASN A 179 -17.25 -4.84 23.21
N GLN A 180 -16.21 -5.62 22.85
CA GLN A 180 -15.12 -5.09 22.00
C GLN A 180 -15.24 -5.52 20.53
N CYS A 181 -15.31 -4.53 19.64
CA CYS A 181 -15.13 -4.64 18.19
C CYS A 181 -13.70 -5.11 17.85
N PHE A 182 -13.53 -5.70 16.66
CA PHE A 182 -12.22 -6.03 16.11
C PHE A 182 -11.29 -4.81 16.04
N ASP A 183 -10.04 -4.99 16.47
CA ASP A 183 -8.98 -4.00 16.40
C ASP A 183 -7.77 -4.57 15.65
N ALA A 184 -7.51 -4.08 14.44
CA ALA A 184 -6.41 -4.56 13.60
C ALA A 184 -5.04 -4.46 14.31
N ARG A 185 -4.85 -3.51 15.24
CA ARG A 185 -3.59 -3.41 15.97
C ARG A 185 -3.49 -4.47 17.05
N ASN A 186 -4.50 -4.53 17.90
CA ASN A 186 -4.45 -5.26 19.16
C ASN A 186 -4.80 -6.73 19.01
N ASP A 187 -5.52 -7.09 17.96
CA ASP A 187 -5.91 -8.48 17.66
C ASP A 187 -4.87 -9.22 16.80
N ALA A 188 -3.86 -8.51 16.28
CA ALA A 188 -2.77 -9.13 15.54
C ALA A 188 -1.94 -10.03 16.47
N LEU A 189 -1.86 -11.31 16.12
CA LEU A 189 -1.04 -12.31 16.81
C LEU A 189 0.45 -12.10 16.56
N SER A 190 0.82 -11.68 15.35
CA SER A 190 2.21 -11.40 15.01
C SER A 190 2.30 -10.51 13.77
N ARG A 191 3.48 -9.94 13.56
CA ARG A 191 3.83 -9.15 12.38
C ARG A 191 5.17 -9.65 11.84
N THR A 192 5.23 -9.82 10.52
CA THR A 192 6.46 -10.20 9.82
C THR A 192 6.92 -9.05 8.93
N TYR A 193 8.17 -8.64 9.09
CA TYR A 193 8.84 -7.70 8.22
C TYR A 193 9.89 -8.41 7.38
N LYS A 194 10.07 -7.94 6.14
CA LYS A 194 11.17 -8.32 5.26
C LYS A 194 12.01 -7.09 4.94
N TYR A 195 13.32 -7.21 5.04
CA TYR A 195 14.27 -6.19 4.64
C TYR A 195 15.15 -6.73 3.51
N LEU A 196 15.00 -6.19 2.31
CA LEU A 196 15.76 -6.61 1.14
C LEU A 196 17.14 -5.93 1.10
N PHE A 197 18.17 -6.66 0.70
CA PHE A 197 19.51 -6.08 0.52
C PHE A 197 20.35 -6.90 -0.46
N PHE A 198 21.28 -6.23 -1.12
CA PHE A 198 22.28 -6.90 -1.95
C PHE A 198 23.42 -7.39 -1.06
N LYS A 199 23.79 -8.66 -1.19
CA LYS A 199 24.88 -9.26 -0.41
C LYS A 199 26.19 -8.50 -0.58
N LYS A 200 26.58 -8.18 -1.81
CA LYS A 200 27.92 -7.63 -2.14
C LYS A 200 29.02 -8.40 -1.37
N ASN A 201 29.78 -7.71 -0.54
CA ASN A 201 30.89 -8.24 0.28
C ASN A 201 30.47 -8.61 1.71
N LEU A 202 29.18 -8.59 2.04
CA LEU A 202 28.69 -8.88 3.39
C LEU A 202 28.85 -10.38 3.74
N ASP A 203 29.41 -10.63 4.92
CA ASP A 203 29.50 -11.94 5.53
C ASP A 203 28.16 -12.37 6.14
N ILE A 204 27.39 -13.14 5.37
CA ILE A 204 26.08 -13.64 5.78
C ILE A 204 26.19 -14.60 6.99
N GLY A 205 27.32 -15.29 7.17
CA GLY A 205 27.55 -16.18 8.30
C GLY A 205 27.57 -15.39 9.61
N LEU A 206 28.39 -14.34 9.66
CA LEU A 206 28.48 -13.44 10.82
C LEU A 206 27.16 -12.71 11.08
N MET A 207 26.47 -12.26 10.02
CA MET A 207 25.14 -11.64 10.17
C MET A 207 24.14 -12.62 10.81
N ARG A 208 24.12 -13.88 10.37
CA ARG A 208 23.24 -14.91 10.94
C ARG A 208 23.59 -15.23 12.38
N GLU A 209 24.88 -15.26 12.72
CA GLU A 209 25.35 -15.46 14.09
C GLU A 209 24.82 -14.34 15.01
N GLY A 210 25.04 -13.07 14.64
CA GLY A 210 24.54 -11.94 15.43
C GLY A 210 23.01 -11.89 15.49
N ALA A 211 22.32 -12.22 14.38
CA ALA A 211 20.86 -12.17 14.31
C ALA A 211 20.16 -13.11 15.30
N LYS A 212 20.78 -14.23 15.70
CA LYS A 212 20.23 -15.16 16.70
C LYS A 212 19.98 -14.49 18.05
N ALA A 213 20.84 -13.54 18.43
CA ALA A 213 20.73 -12.84 19.71
C ALA A 213 19.46 -11.99 19.82
N PHE A 214 18.83 -11.64 18.69
CA PHE A 214 17.56 -10.92 18.69
C PHE A 214 16.36 -11.77 19.11
N ILE A 215 16.42 -13.09 19.05
CA ILE A 215 15.26 -13.96 19.32
C ILE A 215 14.98 -13.96 20.83
N GLY A 216 13.70 -13.90 21.20
CA GLY A 216 13.25 -13.85 22.59
C GLY A 216 12.79 -12.46 23.04
N GLN A 217 12.69 -12.28 24.36
CA GLN A 217 12.23 -11.04 24.98
C GLN A 217 13.42 -10.20 25.42
N HIS A 218 13.57 -9.01 24.86
CA HIS A 218 14.69 -8.10 25.15
C HIS A 218 14.23 -6.65 25.22
N ASP A 219 15.05 -5.78 25.82
CA ASP A 219 14.90 -4.34 25.74
C ASP A 219 15.60 -3.81 24.47
N TYR A 220 14.83 -3.19 23.58
CA TYR A 220 15.31 -2.73 22.27
C TYR A 220 15.54 -1.22 22.22
N ARG A 221 15.76 -0.53 23.35
CA ARG A 221 16.03 0.93 23.34
C ARG A 221 17.23 1.31 22.45
N ASN A 222 18.25 0.46 22.41
CA ASN A 222 19.42 0.62 21.54
C ASN A 222 19.16 0.20 20.09
N TYR A 223 18.00 -0.40 19.82
CA TYR A 223 17.58 -0.79 18.49
C TYR A 223 16.37 -0.02 18.00
N CYS A 224 16.02 1.11 18.60
CA CYS A 224 14.92 1.93 18.10
C CYS A 224 15.32 3.41 18.05
N LYS A 225 14.43 4.23 17.51
CA LYS A 225 14.47 5.67 17.77
C LYS A 225 13.60 5.95 18.99
N ILE A 226 14.19 6.60 20.00
CA ILE A 226 13.48 7.02 21.20
C ILE A 226 12.55 8.17 20.82
N ASP A 227 11.27 8.03 21.18
CA ASP A 227 10.31 9.14 21.11
C ASP A 227 10.32 9.84 22.47
N VAL A 228 10.88 11.05 22.49
CA VAL A 228 11.03 11.85 23.72
C VAL A 228 9.66 12.24 24.30
N ASN A 229 8.60 12.23 23.47
CA ASN A 229 7.24 12.55 23.92
C ASN A 229 6.53 11.36 24.58
N ASP A 230 7.07 10.14 24.48
CA ASP A 230 6.49 8.94 25.08
C ASP A 230 7.33 8.47 26.27
N THR A 231 7.20 9.19 27.39
CA THR A 231 7.94 8.93 28.63
C THR A 231 7.54 7.63 29.35
N LYS A 232 6.48 6.96 28.91
CA LYS A 232 5.97 5.70 29.48
C LYS A 232 6.19 4.50 28.56
N ALA A 233 6.87 4.68 27.43
CA ALA A 233 7.11 3.60 26.48
C ALA A 233 7.92 2.46 27.12
N SER A 234 7.33 1.26 27.14
CA SER A 234 8.14 0.05 27.34
C SER A 234 8.94 -0.23 26.07
N TYR A 235 10.26 -0.39 26.23
CA TYR A 235 11.18 -0.77 25.16
C TYR A 235 11.32 -2.29 25.01
N VAL A 236 10.63 -3.06 25.86
CA VAL A 236 10.68 -4.51 25.82
C VAL A 236 9.81 -5.05 24.68
N ARG A 237 10.39 -5.86 23.80
CA ARG A 237 9.67 -6.55 22.72
C ARG A 237 10.05 -8.02 22.69
N VAL A 238 9.22 -8.82 22.03
CA VAL A 238 9.47 -10.23 21.79
C VAL A 238 9.58 -10.47 20.30
N ILE A 239 10.74 -10.94 19.86
CA ILE A 239 10.98 -11.42 18.51
C ILE A 239 10.88 -12.93 18.53
N LEU A 240 10.05 -13.46 17.65
CA LEU A 240 9.74 -14.89 17.54
C LEU A 240 10.74 -15.61 16.64
N ASP A 241 11.16 -14.96 15.55
CA ASP A 241 12.07 -15.54 14.59
C ASP A 241 12.83 -14.46 13.80
N VAL A 242 14.08 -14.76 13.44
CA VAL A 242 14.92 -13.95 12.56
C VAL A 242 15.66 -14.85 11.58
N GLN A 243 15.48 -14.61 10.29
CA GLN A 243 16.13 -15.38 9.23
C GLN A 243 16.83 -14.47 8.23
N ILE A 244 17.92 -14.94 7.65
CA ILE A 244 18.63 -14.26 6.56
C ILE A 244 18.78 -15.23 5.39
N ASN A 245 18.02 -14.99 4.32
CA ASN A 245 17.83 -15.96 3.24
C ASN A 245 18.12 -15.32 1.87
N PRO A 246 18.66 -16.08 0.90
CA PRO A 246 18.69 -15.63 -0.49
C PRO A 246 17.26 -15.55 -1.05
N VAL A 247 16.99 -14.53 -1.86
CA VAL A 247 15.68 -14.35 -2.51
C VAL A 247 15.60 -15.26 -3.75
N LYS A 248 14.78 -16.31 -3.67
CA LYS A 248 14.70 -17.36 -4.70
C LYS A 248 13.99 -16.96 -6.00
N SER A 249 13.17 -15.91 -5.97
CA SER A 249 12.29 -15.53 -7.08
C SER A 249 12.53 -14.08 -7.46
N SER A 250 13.58 -13.85 -8.23
CA SER A 250 13.83 -12.54 -8.80
C SER A 250 13.32 -12.55 -10.25
N ARG A 251 12.20 -11.86 -10.52
CA ARG A 251 11.87 -11.44 -11.91
C ARG A 251 12.93 -10.50 -12.48
N LEU A 252 13.85 -10.04 -11.64
CA LEU A 252 15.00 -9.26 -12.04
C LEU A 252 16.13 -10.22 -12.39
N CYS A 253 16.59 -10.18 -13.63
CA CYS A 253 17.88 -10.70 -14.04
C CYS A 253 19.00 -9.81 -13.48
N LEU A 254 19.09 -9.74 -12.15
CA LEU A 254 20.21 -9.10 -11.47
C LEU A 254 21.23 -10.20 -11.16
N ASP A 255 22.45 -10.05 -11.66
CA ASP A 255 23.63 -10.83 -11.23
C ASP A 255 23.99 -10.58 -9.75
N GLN A 256 23.19 -9.77 -9.06
CA GLN A 256 23.38 -9.39 -7.68
C GLN A 256 22.62 -10.36 -6.78
N ASN A 257 23.38 -11.16 -6.02
CA ASN A 257 22.95 -11.98 -4.90
C ASN A 257 22.04 -11.20 -3.92
N LEU A 258 20.73 -11.17 -4.19
CA LEU A 258 19.72 -10.49 -3.38
C LEU A 258 19.33 -11.37 -2.19
N PHE A 259 19.33 -10.79 -1.00
CA PHE A 259 18.98 -11.44 0.26
C PHE A 259 17.85 -10.69 0.96
N GLU A 260 17.19 -11.39 1.88
CA GLU A 260 16.18 -10.83 2.77
C GLU A 260 16.52 -11.15 4.23
N ILE A 261 16.36 -10.14 5.10
CA ILE A 261 16.25 -10.33 6.55
C ILE A 261 14.76 -10.42 6.87
N VAL A 262 14.31 -11.56 7.37
CA VAL A 262 12.93 -11.79 7.80
C VAL A 262 12.88 -11.70 9.31
N VAL A 263 12.05 -10.82 9.86
CA VAL A 263 11.88 -10.63 11.30
C VAL A 263 10.40 -10.81 11.64
N LYS A 264 10.10 -11.80 12.49
CA LYS A 264 8.75 -12.06 13.00
C LYS A 264 8.69 -11.75 14.49
N GLY A 265 7.67 -11.01 14.92
CA GLY A 265 7.51 -10.61 16.32
C GLY A 265 6.09 -10.20 16.65
N TYR A 266 5.78 -10.01 17.95
CA TYR A 266 4.44 -9.56 18.37
C TYR A 266 4.19 -8.08 18.01
N ALA A 267 5.17 -7.23 18.30
CA ALA A 267 5.14 -5.80 18.03
C ALA A 267 6.56 -5.25 17.87
N PHE A 268 6.67 -4.09 17.26
CA PHE A 268 7.95 -3.42 17.02
C PHE A 268 7.90 -1.95 17.46
N LEU A 269 9.03 -1.44 17.92
CA LEU A 269 9.26 -0.04 18.25
C LEU A 269 9.52 0.78 16.98
N TRP A 270 9.49 2.11 17.14
CA TRP A 270 9.79 3.02 16.05
C TRP A 270 11.21 2.79 15.50
N HIS A 271 11.32 2.64 14.18
CA HIS A 271 12.56 2.31 13.46
C HIS A 271 13.23 0.97 13.82
N GLN A 272 12.59 0.09 14.60
CA GLN A 272 13.28 -1.06 15.19
C GLN A 272 14.00 -1.95 14.16
N ILE A 273 13.26 -2.41 13.15
CA ILE A 273 13.79 -3.29 12.11
C ILE A 273 14.95 -2.65 11.34
N ARG A 274 14.88 -1.33 11.08
CA ARG A 274 15.93 -0.60 10.35
C ARG A 274 17.19 -0.45 11.17
N CYS A 275 17.07 -0.26 12.48
CA CYS A 275 18.22 -0.25 13.39
C CYS A 275 18.85 -1.64 13.50
N MET A 276 18.04 -2.71 13.58
CA MET A 276 18.54 -4.08 13.56
C MET A 276 19.33 -4.36 12.27
N ALA A 277 18.76 -4.02 11.10
CA ALA A 277 19.45 -4.17 9.81
C ALA A 277 20.76 -3.37 9.75
N ALA A 278 20.77 -2.13 10.26
CA ALA A 278 21.97 -1.29 10.27
C ALA A 278 23.14 -1.92 11.06
N VAL A 279 22.85 -2.49 12.25
CA VAL A 279 23.88 -3.17 13.06
C VAL A 279 24.34 -4.46 12.38
N LEU A 280 23.40 -5.26 11.85
CA LEU A 280 23.74 -6.47 11.10
C LEU A 280 24.61 -6.15 9.87
N PHE A 281 24.40 -5.03 9.19
CA PHE A 281 25.28 -4.63 8.10
C PHE A 281 26.69 -4.28 8.56
N ARG A 282 26.88 -3.67 9.74
CA ARG A 282 28.23 -3.45 10.29
C ARG A 282 28.91 -4.78 10.65
N VAL A 283 28.16 -5.74 11.18
CA VAL A 283 28.63 -7.12 11.41
C VAL A 283 29.02 -7.80 10.10
N GLY A 284 28.15 -7.74 9.09
CA GLY A 284 28.41 -8.32 7.77
C GLY A 284 29.61 -7.69 7.05
N SER A 285 29.84 -6.39 7.24
CA SER A 285 31.03 -5.68 6.74
C SER A 285 32.28 -5.93 7.60
N ARG A 286 32.20 -6.76 8.65
CA ARG A 286 33.30 -7.04 9.61
C ARG A 286 33.84 -5.81 10.33
N LEU A 287 33.04 -4.75 10.41
CA LEU A 287 33.36 -3.54 11.16
C LEU A 287 32.97 -3.66 12.63
N GLU A 288 32.10 -4.63 12.94
CA GLU A 288 31.67 -4.97 14.29
C GLU A 288 31.65 -6.50 14.45
N PRO A 289 31.96 -7.05 15.64
CA PRO A 289 31.82 -8.48 15.90
C PRO A 289 30.34 -8.87 16.08
N PRO A 290 29.91 -10.11 15.78
CA PRO A 290 28.54 -10.57 16.01
C PRO A 290 28.03 -10.35 17.45
N SER A 291 28.93 -10.43 18.44
CA SER A 291 28.63 -10.21 19.86
C SER A 291 28.16 -8.79 20.19
N ILE A 292 28.39 -7.80 19.30
CA ILE A 292 27.83 -6.45 19.46
C ILE A 292 26.31 -6.49 19.59
N VAL A 293 25.67 -7.47 18.92
CA VAL A 293 24.23 -7.54 18.88
C VAL A 293 23.65 -7.75 20.27
N GLU A 294 24.20 -8.75 20.98
CA GLU A 294 23.83 -9.07 22.35
C GLU A 294 24.23 -7.96 23.33
N ARG A 295 25.43 -7.39 23.18
CA ARG A 295 25.90 -6.30 24.06
C ARG A 295 24.98 -5.08 24.01
N LEU A 296 24.44 -4.73 22.85
CA LEU A 296 23.48 -3.63 22.70
C LEU A 296 22.09 -3.95 23.29
N LEU A 297 21.70 -5.23 23.41
CA LEU A 297 20.45 -5.65 24.05
C LEU A 297 20.55 -5.64 25.59
N ARG A 298 21.77 -5.76 26.14
CA ARG A 298 22.01 -5.65 27.58
C ARG A 298 21.87 -4.20 28.01
N VAL A 299 20.94 -3.94 28.92
CA VAL A 299 20.66 -2.61 29.48
C VAL A 299 20.53 -2.72 30.99
N GLY A 300 20.96 -1.69 31.72
CA GLY A 300 20.93 -1.66 33.20
C GLY A 300 22.30 -1.39 33.82
N ASP A 301 22.40 -1.54 35.13
CA ASP A 301 23.63 -1.29 35.87
C ASP A 301 24.75 -2.25 35.42
N GLY A 302 25.91 -1.70 35.06
CA GLY A 302 27.04 -2.46 34.52
C GLY A 302 26.92 -2.85 33.05
N ALA A 303 25.83 -2.52 32.35
CA ALA A 303 25.75 -2.73 30.90
C ALA A 303 26.48 -1.62 30.13
N GLU A 304 27.25 -2.03 29.13
CA GLU A 304 28.18 -1.18 28.39
C GLU A 304 27.50 0.01 27.71
N PHE A 305 26.32 -0.20 27.12
CA PHE A 305 25.61 0.80 26.32
C PHE A 305 24.39 1.39 27.05
N SER A 306 24.44 1.44 28.39
CA SER A 306 23.37 2.04 29.21
C SER A 306 23.24 3.56 29.02
N GLY A 307 24.34 4.25 28.71
CA GLY A 307 24.36 5.68 28.41
C GLY A 307 24.07 6.03 26.93
N GLY A 308 23.90 5.03 26.08
CA GLY A 308 23.69 5.20 24.64
C GLY A 308 24.53 4.25 23.79
N LYS A 309 24.08 4.03 22.57
CA LYS A 309 24.73 3.17 21.57
C LYS A 309 25.69 3.94 20.66
N PRO A 310 26.62 3.25 19.98
CA PRO A 310 27.38 3.84 18.88
C PRO A 310 26.48 4.36 17.76
N THR A 311 26.97 5.37 17.03
CA THR A 311 26.20 5.99 15.94
C THR A 311 26.19 5.10 14.71
N TYR A 312 25.13 4.31 14.56
CA TYR A 312 24.85 3.56 13.33
C TYR A 312 23.96 4.36 12.40
N ARG A 313 24.39 4.55 11.14
CA ARG A 313 23.55 5.14 10.09
C ARG A 313 22.31 4.27 9.90
N LEU A 314 21.14 4.88 10.06
CA LEU A 314 19.87 4.15 9.94
C LEU A 314 19.73 3.55 8.54
N ALA A 315 19.44 2.26 8.47
CA ALA A 315 19.24 1.56 7.20
C ALA A 315 18.09 2.19 6.40
N SER A 316 18.14 2.17 5.07
CA SER A 316 17.11 2.77 4.21
C SER A 316 15.72 2.20 4.48
N GLU A 317 14.69 3.03 4.35
CA GLU A 317 13.27 2.65 4.45
C GLU A 317 12.74 1.88 3.24
N ILE A 318 13.29 2.15 2.05
CA ILE A 318 12.80 1.65 0.76
C ILE A 318 12.71 0.11 0.71
N PRO A 319 13.74 -0.65 1.14
CA PRO A 319 13.70 -2.11 1.07
C PRO A 319 12.96 -2.77 2.24
N LEU A 320 12.41 -1.99 3.17
CA LEU A 320 11.62 -2.53 4.28
C LEU A 320 10.17 -2.72 3.84
N ILE A 321 9.66 -3.93 4.06
CA ILE A 321 8.31 -4.35 3.71
C ILE A 321 7.64 -4.91 4.96
N LEU A 322 6.49 -4.35 5.35
CA LEU A 322 5.55 -5.06 6.23
C LEU A 322 4.91 -6.20 5.42
N TYR A 323 5.40 -7.41 5.64
CA TYR A 323 5.09 -8.56 4.81
C TYR A 323 3.75 -9.18 5.19
N ASP A 324 3.53 -9.42 6.47
CA ASP A 324 2.29 -10.05 6.93
C ASP A 324 1.91 -9.65 8.35
N CYS A 325 0.61 -9.72 8.63
CA CYS A 325 -0.01 -9.55 9.94
C CYS A 325 -0.91 -10.77 10.18
N GLU A 326 -0.56 -11.60 11.16
CA GLU A 326 -1.32 -12.80 11.48
C GLU A 326 -2.44 -12.46 12.48
N TYR A 327 -3.62 -13.03 12.27
CA TYR A 327 -4.79 -12.88 13.13
C TYR A 327 -5.32 -14.26 13.55
N PRO A 328 -6.08 -14.35 14.64
CA PRO A 328 -6.70 -15.59 15.08
C PRO A 328 -7.59 -16.21 13.99
N PRO A 329 -7.64 -17.55 13.90
CA PRO A 329 -8.59 -18.23 13.02
C PRO A 329 -10.02 -17.73 13.27
N GLY A 330 -10.75 -17.46 12.19
CA GLY A 330 -12.13 -16.96 12.24
C GLY A 330 -12.28 -15.43 12.29
N ILE A 331 -11.21 -14.69 12.63
CA ILE A 331 -11.19 -13.22 12.52
C ILE A 331 -10.55 -12.86 11.19
N ALA A 332 -11.28 -12.13 10.35
CA ALA A 332 -10.80 -11.70 9.05
C ALA A 332 -10.20 -12.88 8.24
N PRO A 333 -11.02 -13.87 7.84
CA PRO A 333 -10.56 -14.98 7.00
C PRO A 333 -10.23 -14.44 5.61
N PHE A 334 -9.09 -13.79 5.49
CA PHE A 334 -8.56 -13.33 4.24
C PHE A 334 -8.43 -14.58 3.38
N CYS A 335 -9.09 -14.60 2.22
CA CYS A 335 -8.86 -15.67 1.26
C CYS A 335 -7.36 -15.70 0.98
N ASP A 336 -6.70 -16.76 1.44
CA ASP A 336 -5.26 -16.92 1.27
C ASP A 336 -4.91 -16.88 -0.21
N TYR A 337 -3.69 -16.43 -0.49
CA TYR A 337 -3.12 -16.35 -1.83
C TYR A 337 -3.04 -17.73 -2.54
N GLN A 338 -3.39 -18.81 -1.85
CA GLN A 338 -3.26 -20.21 -2.28
C GLN A 338 -4.61 -20.91 -2.55
N ALA A 339 -5.62 -20.22 -3.04
CA ALA A 339 -6.86 -20.88 -3.48
C ALA A 339 -6.87 -21.15 -5.00
N PRO A 340 -6.94 -22.41 -5.47
CA PRO A 340 -7.33 -22.70 -6.84
C PRO A 340 -8.79 -22.26 -7.00
N GLY A 341 -9.00 -21.16 -7.75
CA GLY A 341 -10.30 -20.51 -7.95
C GLY A 341 -10.48 -19.14 -7.29
N GLY A 342 -9.48 -18.64 -6.54
CA GLY A 342 -9.56 -17.37 -5.82
C GLY A 342 -9.54 -16.12 -6.72
N MET A 343 -10.53 -15.24 -6.55
CA MET A 343 -10.71 -13.94 -7.24
C MET A 343 -9.53 -12.94 -7.15
N VAL A 344 -8.41 -13.31 -6.51
CA VAL A 344 -7.20 -12.50 -6.40
C VAL A 344 -6.42 -12.45 -7.73
N SER A 345 -6.54 -13.47 -8.59
CA SER A 345 -5.55 -13.73 -9.65
C SER A 345 -5.79 -13.10 -11.04
N LYS A 346 -6.82 -12.27 -11.26
CA LYS A 346 -7.07 -11.69 -12.61
C LYS A 346 -7.09 -10.17 -12.68
N ARG A 347 -6.92 -9.45 -11.56
CA ARG A 347 -7.05 -7.97 -11.54
C ARG A 347 -5.98 -7.23 -10.75
N MET A 348 -4.97 -7.93 -10.23
CA MET A 348 -3.79 -7.28 -9.61
C MET A 348 -2.73 -6.88 -10.64
N ASP A 349 -2.91 -7.30 -11.89
CA ASP A 349 -1.83 -7.42 -12.86
C ASP A 349 -1.50 -6.11 -13.59
N ASP A 350 -2.22 -5.01 -13.36
CA ASP A 350 -2.04 -3.79 -14.16
C ASP A 350 -1.08 -2.77 -13.49
N PRO A 351 -1.31 -2.27 -12.26
CA PRO A 351 -0.63 -1.06 -11.79
C PRO A 351 0.69 -1.32 -11.06
N PHE A 352 0.78 -2.40 -10.28
CA PHE A 352 2.05 -2.84 -9.68
C PHE A 352 2.99 -3.40 -10.75
N MET A 353 2.44 -4.05 -11.77
CA MET A 353 3.23 -4.52 -12.92
C MET A 353 3.75 -3.37 -13.77
N ASP A 354 2.93 -2.37 -14.12
CA ASP A 354 3.39 -1.16 -14.80
C ASP A 354 4.47 -0.45 -13.98
N THR A 355 4.27 -0.34 -12.67
CA THR A 355 5.27 0.23 -11.77
C THR A 355 6.57 -0.59 -11.80
N TRP A 356 6.49 -1.91 -11.68
CA TRP A 356 7.65 -2.79 -11.78
C TRP A 356 8.35 -2.66 -13.14
N LEU A 357 7.63 -2.72 -14.26
CA LEU A 357 8.18 -2.59 -15.61
C LEU A 357 8.93 -1.26 -15.79
N ARG A 358 8.37 -0.15 -15.30
CA ARG A 358 9.04 1.16 -15.34
C ARG A 358 10.36 1.16 -14.58
N TYR A 359 10.39 0.59 -13.37
CA TYR A 359 11.63 0.53 -12.58
C TYR A 359 12.62 -0.50 -13.12
N ALA A 360 12.14 -1.63 -13.65
CA ALA A 360 12.97 -2.63 -14.30
C ALA A 360 13.64 -2.04 -15.56
N MET A 361 12.90 -1.28 -16.37
CA MET A 361 13.46 -0.59 -17.54
C MET A 361 14.52 0.45 -17.13
N ARG A 362 14.24 1.25 -16.09
CA ARG A 362 15.23 2.20 -15.55
C ARG A 362 16.49 1.48 -15.07
N ALA A 363 16.33 0.38 -14.34
CA ALA A 363 17.45 -0.43 -13.87
C ALA A 363 18.24 -1.04 -15.04
N ALA A 364 17.57 -1.54 -16.08
CA ALA A 364 18.20 -2.11 -17.27
C ALA A 364 19.00 -1.06 -18.06
N VAL A 365 18.45 0.14 -18.26
CA VAL A 365 19.17 1.26 -18.89
C VAL A 365 20.41 1.62 -18.09
N THR A 366 20.27 1.83 -16.77
CA THR A 366 21.43 2.15 -15.91
C THR A 366 22.47 1.03 -15.93
N SER A 367 22.04 -0.24 -15.91
CA SER A 367 22.94 -1.39 -16.00
C SER A 367 23.70 -1.43 -17.33
N SER A 368 23.04 -1.09 -18.45
CA SER A 368 23.70 -0.98 -19.74
C SER A 368 24.77 0.11 -19.72
N PHE A 369 24.45 1.28 -19.16
CA PHE A 369 25.42 2.38 -19.06
C PHE A 369 26.65 2.00 -18.24
N ILE A 370 26.46 1.33 -17.10
CA ILE A 370 27.58 0.83 -16.27
C ILE A 370 28.49 -0.09 -17.10
N ARG A 371 27.91 -1.07 -17.80
CA ARG A 371 28.67 -2.01 -18.62
C ARG A 371 29.45 -1.34 -19.74
N GLU A 372 28.84 -0.38 -20.44
CA GLU A 372 29.53 0.36 -21.49
C GLU A 372 30.66 1.22 -20.91
N VAL A 373 30.45 1.87 -19.75
CA VAL A 373 31.50 2.66 -19.07
C VAL A 373 32.66 1.78 -18.61
N ASP A 374 32.39 0.61 -18.04
CA ASP A 374 33.41 -0.34 -17.59
C ASP A 374 34.22 -0.91 -18.79
N ALA A 375 33.68 -0.84 -20.01
CA ALA A 375 34.35 -1.26 -21.24
C ALA A 375 35.21 -0.16 -21.89
N ILE A 376 35.16 1.10 -21.41
CA ILE A 376 35.97 2.19 -21.97
C ILE A 376 37.43 1.99 -21.56
N PRO A 377 38.36 1.81 -22.52
CA PRO A 377 39.78 1.70 -22.20
C PRO A 377 40.31 3.04 -21.68
N ILE A 378 40.96 3.03 -20.52
CA ILE A 378 41.62 4.22 -19.97
C ILE A 378 43.04 4.27 -20.53
N GLU A 379 43.29 5.17 -21.49
CA GLU A 379 44.65 5.47 -21.95
C GLU A 379 45.38 6.33 -20.90
N GLY A 380 46.58 5.89 -20.50
CA GLY A 380 47.41 6.59 -19.53
C GLY A 380 47.11 6.18 -18.08
N GLY A 381 47.98 5.34 -17.52
CA GLY A 381 47.86 4.80 -16.18
C GLY A 381 47.86 5.88 -15.09
N ALA A 382 46.67 6.31 -14.68
CA ALA A 382 46.42 6.76 -13.33
C ALA A 382 45.41 5.78 -12.74
N LEU A 383 45.88 4.93 -11.82
CA LEU A 383 45.02 4.14 -10.93
C LEU A 383 44.16 5.13 -10.14
N TRP A 384 42.97 5.44 -10.64
CA TRP A 384 41.89 5.85 -9.76
C TRP A 384 41.60 4.60 -8.94
N ALA A 385 42.14 4.55 -7.72
CA ALA A 385 41.80 3.51 -6.77
C ALA A 385 40.27 3.39 -6.77
N ASP A 386 39.77 2.18 -6.97
CA ASP A 386 38.34 1.91 -7.02
C ASP A 386 37.74 2.08 -5.62
N GLU A 387 37.59 3.34 -5.18
CA GLU A 387 36.95 3.72 -3.91
C GLU A 387 35.45 3.35 -3.91
N ARG A 388 34.89 2.89 -5.04
CA ARG A 388 33.55 2.30 -5.12
C ARG A 388 33.47 0.91 -4.50
N ASN A 389 34.60 0.30 -4.14
CA ASN A 389 34.67 -0.86 -3.27
C ASN A 389 34.54 -0.49 -1.78
N SER A 390 33.85 0.62 -1.48
CA SER A 390 33.50 0.93 -0.10
C SER A 390 32.66 -0.23 0.44
N SER A 391 33.11 -0.81 1.54
CA SER A 391 32.42 -1.84 2.32
C SER A 391 31.11 -1.33 2.94
N GLU A 392 30.70 -0.09 2.62
CA GLU A 392 29.43 0.46 3.02
C GLU A 392 28.31 -0.18 2.18
N PRO A 393 27.26 -0.69 2.84
CA PRO A 393 26.07 -1.15 2.16
C PRO A 393 25.56 -0.06 1.21
N LEU A 394 24.93 -0.45 0.09
CA LEU A 394 24.24 0.51 -0.76
C LEU A 394 23.07 1.11 0.03
N ILE A 395 23.31 2.21 0.74
CA ILE A 395 22.28 2.97 1.42
C ILE A 395 21.65 3.83 0.32
N LEU A 396 20.49 3.39 -0.18
CA LEU A 396 19.69 4.17 -1.13
C LEU A 396 19.50 5.58 -0.53
N ASP A 397 20.12 6.57 -1.16
CA ASP A 397 20.22 7.91 -0.62
C ASP A 397 18.87 8.63 -0.66
N LYS A 398 18.65 9.47 0.35
CA LYS A 398 17.35 10.02 0.75
C LYS A 398 16.91 11.24 -0.07
N ASP A 399 16.91 11.16 -1.40
CA ASP A 399 16.32 12.23 -2.21
C ASP A 399 14.92 11.83 -2.73
N PRO A 400 13.85 12.03 -1.92
CA PRO A 400 12.49 11.72 -2.33
C PRO A 400 12.00 12.58 -3.49
N GLU A 401 12.59 13.74 -3.76
CA GLU A 401 12.23 14.56 -4.93
C GLU A 401 12.76 13.95 -6.23
N LYS A 402 13.87 13.20 -6.18
CA LYS A 402 14.42 12.48 -7.35
C LYS A 402 13.77 11.13 -7.60
N LEU A 403 13.16 10.51 -6.57
CA LEU A 403 12.37 9.27 -6.71
C LEU A 403 10.89 9.51 -7.06
N ALA A 404 10.37 10.71 -6.83
CA ALA A 404 9.01 11.05 -7.19
C ALA A 404 8.82 10.96 -8.71
N LEU A 405 7.84 10.16 -9.14
CA LEU A 405 7.36 10.23 -10.52
C LEU A 405 6.99 11.70 -10.83
N PRO A 406 7.26 12.20 -12.05
CA PRO A 406 6.72 13.49 -12.46
C PRO A 406 5.23 13.45 -12.16
N LYS A 407 4.77 14.38 -11.31
CA LYS A 407 3.35 14.51 -10.98
C LYS A 407 2.61 14.52 -12.31
N ARG A 408 1.79 13.49 -12.61
CA ARG A 408 0.84 13.54 -13.73
C ARG A 408 0.19 14.91 -13.64
N ARG A 409 0.35 15.73 -14.68
CA ARG A 409 -0.27 17.07 -14.74
C ARG A 409 -1.71 16.88 -14.29
N ARG A 410 -2.06 17.43 -13.12
CA ARG A 410 -3.43 17.41 -12.62
C ARG A 410 -4.30 17.97 -13.74
N GLU A 411 -5.32 17.22 -14.15
CA GLU A 411 -6.34 17.65 -15.14
C GLU A 411 -6.95 19.01 -14.77
N GLY A 412 -6.85 19.45 -13.50
CA GLY A 412 -7.23 20.80 -13.05
C GLY A 412 -6.39 21.97 -13.58
N THR A 413 -5.35 21.75 -14.39
CA THR A 413 -4.62 22.86 -15.05
C THR A 413 -5.37 23.38 -16.27
N ILE A 414 -6.19 22.53 -16.92
CA ILE A 414 -7.03 22.93 -18.06
C ILE A 414 -8.19 23.79 -17.57
N ASP A 415 -8.86 23.40 -16.49
CA ASP A 415 -9.95 24.18 -15.88
C ASP A 415 -9.47 25.56 -15.40
N LYS A 416 -8.30 25.65 -14.76
CA LYS A 416 -7.74 26.95 -14.36
C LYS A 416 -7.37 27.84 -15.55
N LYS A 417 -6.88 27.28 -16.66
CA LYS A 417 -6.60 28.04 -17.88
C LYS A 417 -7.88 28.48 -18.60
N GLN A 418 -8.91 27.62 -18.64
CA GLN A 418 -10.21 27.94 -19.23
C GLN A 418 -10.97 28.98 -18.39
N GLU A 419 -10.91 28.88 -17.05
CA GLU A 419 -11.43 29.88 -16.10
C GLU A 419 -10.75 31.25 -16.29
N LEU A 420 -9.42 31.26 -16.41
CA LEU A 420 -8.65 32.50 -16.62
C LEU A 420 -8.94 33.12 -18.00
N HIS A 421 -9.13 32.28 -19.03
CA HIS A 421 -9.49 32.73 -20.37
C HIS A 421 -10.91 33.33 -20.40
N ARG A 422 -11.88 32.69 -19.73
CA ARG A 422 -13.25 33.16 -19.59
C ARG A 422 -13.31 34.52 -18.86
N ARG A 423 -12.58 34.67 -17.75
CA ARG A 423 -12.45 35.96 -17.03
C ARG A 423 -11.82 37.07 -17.87
N LYS A 424 -10.85 36.74 -18.73
CA LYS A 424 -10.25 37.71 -19.68
C LYS A 424 -11.25 38.12 -20.76
N LEU A 425 -12.05 37.18 -21.26
CA LEU A 425 -13.10 37.45 -22.25
C LEU A 425 -14.19 38.36 -21.66
N ASP A 426 -14.64 38.07 -20.44
CA ASP A 426 -15.66 38.87 -19.73
C ASP A 426 -15.17 40.29 -19.44
N ARG A 427 -13.90 40.47 -19.05
CA ARG A 427 -13.29 41.80 -18.90
C ARG A 427 -13.21 42.56 -20.22
N LYS A 428 -12.87 41.88 -21.32
CA LYS A 428 -12.78 42.50 -22.65
C LYS A 428 -14.16 42.90 -23.18
N ASN A 429 -15.18 42.09 -22.90
CA ASN A 429 -16.57 42.40 -23.27
C ASN A 429 -17.13 43.55 -22.42
N LYS A 430 -16.88 43.57 -21.10
CA LYS A 430 -17.23 44.71 -20.23
C LYS A 430 -16.55 46.02 -20.63
N ALA A 431 -15.31 45.96 -21.09
CA ALA A 431 -14.59 47.14 -21.58
C ALA A 431 -15.17 47.66 -22.91
N LYS A 432 -15.64 46.78 -23.79
CA LYS A 432 -16.31 47.16 -25.04
C LYS A 432 -17.70 47.74 -24.84
N SER A 433 -18.47 47.26 -23.87
CA SER A 433 -19.78 47.81 -23.54
C SER A 433 -19.74 49.07 -22.66
N ALA A 434 -18.57 49.48 -22.19
CA ALA A 434 -18.35 50.78 -21.54
C ALA A 434 -17.79 51.85 -22.50
N SER A 435 -17.44 51.46 -23.74
CA SER A 435 -16.96 52.37 -24.80
C SER A 435 -17.96 52.54 -25.94
N MET A 436 -19.17 52.02 -25.79
CA MET A 436 -20.38 52.32 -26.56
C MET A 436 -21.35 52.99 -25.60
#